data_AF-A0A8H7EFI3-F1
#
_entry.id   AF-A0A8H7EFI3-F1
#
_cell.length_a   1.000
_cell.length_b   1.000
_cell.length_c   1.000
_cell.angle_alpha   90.00
_cell.angle_beta   90.00
_cell.angle_gamma   90.00
#
_symmetry.space_group_name_H-M   'P 1'
#
loop_
_entity.id
_entity.type
_entity.pdbx_description
1 polymer ?
#
loop_
_entity_poly.entity_id
_entity_poly.type
_entity_poly.pdbx_seq_one_letter_code
_entity_poly.pdbx_strand_id
1 'polypeptide(L)'
;MDPMSITGTVLAIVHITGICLKSGNQHLGPSRHTSTTLLSLIQELYCFYGAIQSLKTHLTINEHDTIRLNSLDCLAGPLSDCKLALCLVEKQLEADTFFKRKLIGKHCDKKLDDAINVLKKGRGLFETVLLADQRTITTAIERYTINIAEDIRDIKNKLEGDGELMRGLTRQLTLRLETAHELGEEMRSTLREIDNKLLRQREGRRGEIRGRRWSRWVAIAGQSAFQIAIQLAFTSLLARNGRV
;
A
#
# COMPACT_ATOMS: atom_id res chain seq x y z
N MET A 1 -27.89 -6.88 42.87
CA MET A 1 -28.04 -8.02 41.94
C MET A 1 -27.08 -7.73 40.81
N ASP A 2 -26.08 -8.58 40.61
CA ASP A 2 -25.10 -8.37 39.54
C ASP A 2 -25.82 -8.34 38.19
N PRO A 3 -25.63 -7.27 37.38
CA PRO A 3 -26.13 -7.29 36.03
C PRO A 3 -25.29 -8.34 35.29
N MET A 4 -25.91 -9.48 34.95
CA MET A 4 -25.34 -10.34 33.92
C MET A 4 -25.11 -9.44 32.71
N SER A 5 -23.86 -9.31 32.25
CA SER A 5 -23.58 -8.64 30.99
C SER A 5 -24.49 -9.22 29.90
N ILE A 6 -24.84 -8.40 28.90
CA ILE A 6 -25.68 -8.83 27.78
C ILE A 6 -25.19 -10.18 27.22
N THR A 7 -23.87 -10.34 27.11
CA THR A 7 -23.20 -11.59 26.72
C THR A 7 -23.58 -12.78 27.61
N GLY A 8 -23.58 -12.61 28.93
CA GLY A 8 -24.01 -13.64 29.88
C GLY A 8 -25.48 -14.02 29.71
N THR A 9 -26.35 -13.02 29.49
CA THR A 9 -27.79 -13.26 29.24
C THR A 9 -28.03 -13.98 27.92
N VAL A 10 -27.35 -13.57 26.85
CA VAL A 10 -27.40 -14.22 25.52
C VAL A 10 -26.92 -15.67 25.62
N LEU A 11 -25.83 -15.93 26.35
CA LEU A 11 -25.32 -17.29 26.55
C LEU A 11 -26.34 -18.18 27.27
N ALA A 12 -27.00 -17.66 28.29
CA ALA A 12 -28.06 -18.38 29.00
C ALA A 12 -29.24 -18.71 28.07
N ILE A 13 -29.69 -17.74 27.26
CA ILE A 13 -30.78 -17.92 26.29
C ILE A 13 -30.41 -19.00 25.25
N VAL A 14 -29.19 -18.95 24.70
CA VAL A 14 -28.68 -19.98 23.77
C VAL A 14 -28.75 -21.36 24.41
N HIS A 15 -28.32 -21.49 25.67
CA HIS A 15 -28.33 -22.76 26.39
C HIS A 15 -29.76 -23.30 26.59
N ILE A 16 -30.66 -22.49 27.14
CA ILE A 16 -32.06 -22.89 27.41
C ILE A 16 -32.77 -23.24 26.11
N THR A 17 -32.57 -22.47 25.04
CA THR A 17 -33.15 -22.78 23.73
C THR A 17 -32.66 -24.13 23.20
N GLY A 18 -31.36 -24.43 23.38
CA GLY A 18 -30.79 -25.72 23.03
C GLY A 18 -31.40 -26.89 23.82
N ILE A 19 -31.69 -26.70 25.11
CA ILE A 19 -32.43 -27.68 25.92
C ILE A 19 -33.85 -27.87 25.36
N CYS A 20 -34.58 -26.78 25.13
CA CYS A 20 -35.94 -26.83 24.57
C CYS A 20 -36.00 -27.57 23.23
N LEU A 21 -35.04 -27.34 22.34
CA LEU A 21 -34.96 -28.04 21.05
C LEU A 21 -34.67 -29.54 21.21
N LYS A 22 -33.77 -29.92 22.12
CA LYS A 22 -33.48 -31.33 22.42
C LYS A 22 -34.72 -32.03 22.97
N SER A 23 -35.37 -31.43 23.97
CA SER A 23 -36.60 -31.96 24.56
C SER A 23 -37.72 -32.03 23.53
N GLY A 24 -37.93 -30.99 22.72
CA GLY A 24 -38.94 -31.00 21.65
C GLY A 24 -38.72 -32.15 20.65
N ASN A 25 -37.48 -32.36 20.21
CA ASN A 25 -37.13 -33.40 19.24
C ASN A 25 -37.24 -34.82 19.82
N GLN A 26 -36.99 -35.02 21.11
CA GLN A 26 -37.19 -36.33 21.77
C GLN A 26 -38.66 -36.76 21.76
N HIS A 27 -39.58 -35.80 21.77
CA HIS A 27 -41.02 -36.06 21.70
C HIS A 27 -41.55 -36.23 20.27
N LEU A 28 -40.73 -36.01 19.23
CA LEU A 28 -41.03 -36.32 17.82
C LEU A 28 -40.83 -37.82 17.49
N GLY A 29 -41.23 -38.71 18.40
CA GLY A 29 -41.11 -40.16 18.19
C GLY A 29 -41.95 -40.67 17.00
N PRO A 30 -41.78 -41.94 16.58
CA PRO A 30 -42.40 -42.54 15.39
C PRO A 30 -43.94 -42.66 15.44
N SER A 31 -44.61 -42.10 16.44
CA SER A 31 -46.06 -42.09 16.55
C SER A 31 -46.68 -41.29 15.42
N ARG A 32 -47.68 -41.88 14.74
CA ARG A 32 -48.45 -41.32 13.61
C ARG A 32 -49.16 -39.98 13.87
N HIS A 33 -49.07 -39.42 15.08
CA HIS A 33 -49.82 -38.24 15.51
C HIS A 33 -48.87 -37.19 16.13
N THR A 34 -47.88 -36.76 15.35
CA THR A 34 -47.16 -35.52 15.67
C THR A 34 -48.12 -34.35 15.50
N SER A 35 -48.45 -33.66 16.59
CA SER A 35 -49.28 -32.46 16.54
C SER A 35 -48.59 -31.38 15.70
N THR A 36 -49.31 -30.81 14.72
CA THR A 36 -48.84 -29.67 13.91
C THR A 36 -48.37 -28.49 14.77
N THR A 37 -48.96 -28.33 15.95
CA THR A 37 -48.57 -27.33 16.96
C THR A 37 -47.17 -27.58 17.52
N LEU A 38 -46.77 -28.85 17.73
CA LEU A 38 -45.42 -29.17 18.21
C LEU A 38 -44.37 -28.87 17.14
N LEU A 39 -44.63 -29.27 15.90
CA LEU A 39 -43.73 -28.99 14.77
C LEU A 39 -43.55 -27.47 14.58
N SER A 40 -44.64 -26.71 14.65
CA SER A 40 -44.59 -25.25 14.59
C SER A 40 -43.77 -24.65 15.75
N LEU A 41 -43.96 -25.13 16.99
CA LEU A 41 -43.15 -24.68 18.14
C LEU A 41 -41.66 -24.96 17.93
N ILE A 42 -41.29 -26.17 17.51
CA ILE A 42 -39.89 -26.57 17.28
C ILE A 42 -39.29 -25.71 16.16
N GLN A 43 -40.02 -25.46 15.09
CA GLN A 43 -39.57 -24.59 13.99
C GLN A 43 -39.30 -23.16 14.49
N GLU A 44 -40.20 -22.59 15.29
CA GLU A 44 -39.99 -21.23 15.83
C GLU A 44 -38.82 -21.17 16.80
N LEU A 45 -38.64 -22.20 17.65
CA LEU A 45 -37.46 -22.32 18.52
C LEU A 45 -36.17 -22.44 17.71
N TYR A 46 -36.18 -23.15 16.58
CA TYR A 46 -35.02 -23.29 15.71
C TYR A 46 -34.65 -21.95 15.05
N CYS A 47 -35.63 -21.23 14.53
CA CYS A 47 -35.41 -19.89 13.96
C CYS A 47 -34.91 -18.91 15.03
N PHE A 48 -35.50 -18.93 16.23
CA PHE A 48 -35.04 -18.12 17.35
C PHE A 48 -33.60 -18.47 17.77
N TYR A 49 -33.27 -19.76 17.83
CA TYR A 49 -31.92 -20.25 18.12
C TYR A 49 -30.89 -19.71 17.13
N GLY A 50 -31.22 -19.70 15.82
CA GLY A 50 -30.38 -19.10 14.79
C GLY A 50 -30.08 -17.63 15.06
N ALA A 51 -31.11 -16.82 15.31
CA ALA A 51 -30.95 -15.39 15.55
C ALA A 51 -30.13 -15.08 16.81
N ILE A 52 -30.39 -15.79 17.92
CA ILE A 52 -29.63 -15.56 19.16
C ILE A 52 -28.19 -16.07 19.06
N GLN A 53 -27.95 -17.13 18.29
CA GLN A 53 -26.58 -17.62 18.03
C GLN A 53 -25.79 -16.63 17.18
N SER A 54 -26.42 -16.00 16.18
CA SER A 54 -25.82 -14.91 15.42
C SER A 54 -25.49 -13.71 16.31
N LEU A 55 -26.39 -13.35 17.23
CA LEU A 55 -26.13 -12.29 18.20
C LEU A 55 -24.95 -12.63 19.11
N LYS A 56 -24.90 -13.86 19.65
CA LYS A 56 -23.78 -14.34 20.45
C LYS A 56 -22.45 -14.19 19.69
N THR A 57 -22.42 -14.63 18.44
CA THR A 57 -21.22 -14.60 17.60
C THR A 57 -20.75 -13.16 17.37
N HIS A 58 -21.68 -12.25 17.08
CA HIS A 58 -21.39 -10.83 16.92
C HIS A 58 -20.78 -10.18 18.17
N LEU A 59 -21.34 -10.49 19.35
CA LEU A 59 -20.82 -10.01 20.63
C LEU A 59 -19.42 -10.55 20.92
N THR A 60 -19.13 -11.80 20.54
CA THR A 60 -17.81 -12.43 20.76
C THR A 60 -16.73 -11.87 19.83
N ILE A 61 -17.04 -11.65 18.54
CA ILE A 61 -16.05 -11.15 17.56
C ILE A 61 -15.56 -9.74 17.93
N ASN A 62 -16.40 -8.95 18.61
CA ASN A 62 -16.16 -7.53 18.85
C ASN A 62 -16.17 -7.18 20.34
N GLU A 63 -15.71 -8.09 21.19
CA GLU A 63 -15.75 -7.94 22.65
C GLU A 63 -15.01 -6.69 23.18
N HIS A 64 -14.07 -6.14 22.40
CA HIS A 64 -13.31 -4.94 22.75
C HIS A 64 -13.98 -3.62 22.35
N ASP A 65 -15.03 -3.65 21.52
CA ASP A 65 -15.71 -2.45 21.02
C ASP A 65 -16.80 -1.98 22.00
N THR A 66 -16.35 -1.44 23.13
CA THR A 66 -17.22 -1.06 24.26
C THR A 66 -18.29 -0.02 23.89
N ILE A 67 -18.00 0.92 23.00
CA ILE A 67 -18.96 1.95 22.56
C ILE A 67 -20.12 1.29 21.81
N ARG A 68 -19.80 0.37 20.89
CA ARG A 68 -20.80 -0.37 20.14
C ARG A 68 -21.59 -1.32 21.03
N LEU A 69 -20.92 -2.02 21.95
CA LEU A 69 -21.58 -2.90 22.93
C LEU A 69 -22.55 -2.13 23.84
N ASN A 70 -22.21 -0.93 24.29
CA ASN A 70 -23.11 -0.08 25.09
C ASN A 70 -24.36 0.31 24.31
N SER A 71 -24.29 0.45 22.98
CA SER A 71 -25.50 0.71 22.16
C SER A 71 -26.51 -0.45 22.20
N LEU A 72 -26.05 -1.65 22.55
CA LEU A 72 -26.89 -2.85 22.68
C LEU A 72 -27.53 -2.99 24.06
N ASP A 73 -27.29 -2.07 25.00
CA ASP A 73 -27.96 -2.05 26.32
C ASP A 73 -29.49 -2.00 26.21
N CYS A 74 -30.01 -1.45 25.11
CA CYS A 74 -31.44 -1.48 24.80
C CYS A 74 -32.03 -2.90 24.67
N LEU A 75 -31.18 -3.93 24.44
CA LEU A 75 -31.59 -5.33 24.36
C LEU A 75 -31.77 -5.99 25.72
N ALA A 76 -31.33 -5.40 26.83
CA ALA A 76 -31.39 -6.03 28.15
C ALA A 76 -32.80 -6.45 28.54
N GLY A 77 -33.80 -5.58 28.33
CA GLY A 77 -35.22 -5.88 28.56
C GLY A 77 -35.73 -7.02 27.67
N PRO A 78 -35.68 -6.87 26.33
CA PRO A 78 -36.09 -7.91 25.39
C PRO A 78 -35.41 -9.27 25.60
N LEU A 79 -34.13 -9.30 25.96
CA LEU A 79 -33.41 -10.53 26.28
C LEU A 79 -33.94 -11.18 27.56
N SER A 80 -34.19 -10.38 28.61
CA SER A 80 -34.80 -10.86 29.84
C SER A 80 -36.18 -11.48 29.59
N ASP A 81 -37.02 -10.80 28.78
CA ASP A 81 -38.35 -11.30 28.43
C ASP A 81 -38.27 -12.61 27.64
N CYS A 82 -37.35 -12.71 26.68
CA CYS A 82 -37.11 -13.94 25.93
C CYS A 82 -36.63 -15.08 26.83
N LYS A 83 -35.75 -14.79 27.80
CA LYS A 83 -35.29 -15.78 28.78
C LYS A 83 -36.45 -16.33 29.61
N LEU A 84 -37.33 -15.45 30.11
CA LEU A 84 -38.52 -15.85 30.87
C LEU A 84 -39.48 -16.68 30.01
N ALA A 85 -39.72 -16.26 28.76
CA ALA A 85 -40.54 -17.01 27.81
C ALA A 85 -39.97 -18.41 27.53
N LEU A 86 -38.65 -18.53 27.36
CA LEU A 86 -37.98 -19.82 27.16
C LEU A 86 -38.07 -20.72 28.39
N CYS A 87 -37.88 -20.20 29.60
CA CYS A 87 -38.06 -20.99 30.82
C CYS A 87 -39.51 -21.51 30.96
N LEU A 88 -40.50 -20.77 30.47
CA LEU A 88 -41.88 -21.26 30.40
C LEU A 88 -42.01 -22.39 29.37
N VAL A 89 -41.43 -22.23 28.18
CA VAL A 89 -41.42 -23.28 27.14
C VAL A 89 -40.72 -24.55 27.64
N GLU A 90 -39.56 -24.41 28.28
CA GLU A 90 -38.77 -25.49 28.86
C GLU A 90 -39.59 -26.30 29.88
N LYS A 91 -40.13 -25.62 30.91
CA LYS A 91 -40.99 -26.27 31.92
C LYS A 91 -42.17 -27.01 31.34
N GLN A 92 -42.74 -26.47 30.26
CA GLN A 92 -43.86 -27.08 29.58
C GLN A 92 -43.44 -28.29 28.75
N LEU A 93 -42.24 -28.29 28.15
CA LEU A 93 -41.69 -29.44 27.43
C LEU A 93 -41.20 -30.55 28.37
N GLU A 94 -40.72 -30.20 29.57
CA GLU A 94 -40.26 -31.15 30.60
C GLU A 94 -41.39 -31.82 31.38
N ALA A 95 -42.55 -31.15 31.49
CA ALA A 95 -43.70 -31.78 32.11
C ALA A 95 -44.13 -32.98 31.26
N ASP A 96 -43.77 -34.19 31.71
CA ASP A 96 -44.12 -35.52 31.14
C ASP A 96 -45.63 -35.71 30.85
N THR A 97 -46.45 -34.80 31.36
CA THR A 97 -47.89 -34.74 31.16
C THR A 97 -48.33 -33.84 30.01
N PHE A 98 -47.46 -32.98 29.46
CA PHE A 98 -47.81 -32.04 28.39
C PHE A 98 -48.19 -32.77 27.10
N PHE A 99 -47.45 -33.80 26.69
CA PHE A 99 -47.84 -34.59 25.52
C PHE A 99 -49.03 -35.51 25.76
N LYS A 100 -49.29 -35.92 27.02
CA LYS A 100 -50.46 -36.75 27.38
C LYS A 100 -51.72 -35.94 27.70
N ARG A 101 -51.62 -34.65 28.01
CA ARG A 101 -52.74 -33.78 28.44
C ARG A 101 -52.90 -32.47 27.68
N LYS A 102 -52.04 -32.09 26.72
CA LYS A 102 -52.17 -30.83 25.96
C LYS A 102 -53.17 -30.89 24.81
N LEU A 103 -54.34 -31.40 25.17
CA LEU A 103 -55.66 -31.11 24.64
C LEU A 103 -56.63 -30.69 25.77
N ILE A 104 -56.12 -30.48 27.00
CA ILE A 104 -56.92 -30.23 28.20
C ILE A 104 -56.57 -28.84 28.76
N GLY A 105 -56.93 -27.79 28.00
CA GLY A 105 -57.19 -26.45 28.54
C GLY A 105 -56.72 -25.25 27.69
N LYS A 106 -57.69 -24.45 27.19
CA LYS A 106 -57.48 -23.16 26.46
C LYS A 106 -56.50 -22.18 27.10
N HIS A 107 -56.30 -22.23 28.42
CA HIS A 107 -55.48 -21.27 29.16
C HIS A 107 -53.97 -21.61 29.16
N CYS A 108 -53.62 -22.90 29.08
CA CYS A 108 -52.23 -23.34 28.91
C CYS A 108 -51.73 -23.08 27.50
N ASP A 109 -52.60 -23.27 26.49
CA ASP A 109 -52.30 -22.92 25.10
C ASP A 109 -52.04 -21.42 24.96
N LYS A 110 -52.87 -20.56 25.59
CA LYS A 110 -52.66 -19.11 25.54
C LYS A 110 -51.31 -18.66 26.13
N LYS A 111 -50.91 -19.18 27.28
CA LYS A 111 -49.61 -18.83 27.89
C LYS A 111 -48.43 -19.26 27.04
N LEU A 112 -48.54 -20.41 26.37
CA LEU A 112 -47.52 -20.89 25.46
C LEU A 112 -47.47 -20.03 24.19
N ASP A 113 -48.62 -19.69 23.61
CA ASP A 113 -48.73 -18.80 22.46
C ASP A 113 -48.15 -17.42 22.77
N ASP A 114 -48.46 -16.86 23.95
CA ASP A 114 -47.89 -15.60 24.43
C ASP A 114 -46.35 -15.69 24.53
N ALA A 115 -45.82 -16.79 25.07
CA ALA A 115 -44.38 -17.03 25.15
C ALA A 115 -43.74 -17.14 23.75
N ILE A 116 -44.34 -17.89 22.82
CA ILE A 116 -43.87 -17.99 21.44
C ILE A 116 -43.89 -16.61 20.76
N ASN A 117 -44.92 -15.81 21.00
CA ASN A 117 -45.01 -14.46 20.46
C ASN A 117 -43.92 -13.52 20.98
N VAL A 118 -43.54 -13.65 22.26
CA VAL A 118 -42.38 -12.94 22.83
C VAL A 118 -41.10 -13.35 22.10
N LEU A 119 -40.88 -14.65 21.86
CA LEU A 119 -39.71 -15.14 21.12
C LEU A 119 -39.68 -14.65 19.68
N LYS A 120 -40.82 -14.63 18.99
CA LYS A 120 -40.94 -14.09 17.63
C LYS A 120 -40.57 -12.61 17.55
N LYS A 121 -41.09 -11.81 18.49
CA LYS A 121 -40.76 -10.38 18.59
C LYS A 121 -39.29 -10.17 18.91
N GLY A 122 -38.76 -10.94 19.86
CA GLY A 122 -37.33 -10.92 20.21
C GLY A 122 -36.45 -11.27 19.01
N ARG A 123 -36.78 -12.32 18.25
CA ARG A 123 -36.09 -12.69 17.00
C ARG A 123 -36.02 -11.51 16.04
N GLY A 124 -37.16 -10.92 15.69
CA GLY A 124 -37.22 -9.81 14.75
C GLY A 124 -36.41 -8.60 15.22
N LEU A 125 -36.42 -8.32 16.54
CA LEU A 125 -35.59 -7.27 17.12
C LEU A 125 -34.09 -7.58 16.98
N PHE A 126 -33.65 -8.79 17.34
CA PHE A 126 -32.24 -9.18 17.26
C PHE A 126 -31.73 -9.14 15.81
N GLU A 127 -32.52 -9.66 14.87
CA GLU A 127 -32.20 -9.58 13.43
C GLU A 127 -32.07 -8.12 12.96
N THR A 128 -33.00 -7.25 13.35
CA THR A 128 -32.97 -5.82 12.98
C THR A 128 -31.74 -5.13 13.54
N VAL A 129 -31.41 -5.37 14.82
CA VAL A 129 -30.25 -4.76 15.46
C VAL A 129 -28.95 -5.25 14.82
N LEU A 130 -28.85 -6.55 14.52
CA LEU A 130 -27.70 -7.11 13.83
C LEU A 130 -27.53 -6.51 12.42
N LEU A 131 -28.62 -6.35 11.68
CA LEU A 131 -28.59 -5.73 10.35
C LEU A 131 -28.17 -4.25 10.43
N ALA A 132 -28.66 -3.51 11.42
CA ALA A 132 -28.29 -2.11 11.63
C ALA A 132 -26.79 -1.97 11.99
N ASP A 133 -26.28 -2.83 12.86
CA ASP A 133 -24.86 -2.87 13.23
C ASP A 133 -23.98 -3.20 12.02
N GLN A 134 -24.33 -4.28 11.29
CA GLN A 134 -23.65 -4.67 10.06
C GLN A 134 -23.63 -3.54 9.03
N ARG A 135 -24.77 -2.85 8.84
CA ARG A 135 -24.85 -1.74 7.90
C ARG A 135 -23.91 -0.59 8.30
N THR A 136 -23.80 -0.30 9.59
CA THR A 136 -22.90 0.74 10.11
C THR A 136 -21.45 0.39 9.80
N ILE A 137 -21.04 -0.86 10.04
CA ILE A 137 -19.69 -1.36 9.72
C ILE A 137 -19.43 -1.29 8.21
N THR A 138 -20.36 -1.76 7.38
CA THR A 138 -20.21 -1.72 5.92
C THR A 138 -20.05 -0.29 5.41
N THR A 139 -20.86 0.66 5.90
CA THR A 139 -20.73 2.07 5.52
C THR A 139 -19.40 2.68 5.96
N ALA A 140 -18.85 2.28 7.11
CA ALA A 140 -17.51 2.71 7.52
C ALA A 140 -16.42 2.18 6.58
N ILE A 141 -16.52 0.92 6.16
CA ILE A 141 -15.62 0.29 5.18
C ILE A 141 -15.71 0.98 3.82
N GLU A 142 -16.92 1.29 3.36
CA GLU A 142 -17.16 2.02 2.11
C GLU A 142 -16.46 3.39 2.12
N ARG A 143 -16.61 4.16 3.20
CA ARG A 143 -15.93 5.46 3.36
C ARG A 143 -14.42 5.32 3.37
N TYR A 144 -13.89 4.35 4.11
CA TYR A 144 -12.45 4.09 4.15
C TYR A 144 -11.90 3.75 2.76
N THR A 145 -12.64 2.94 1.99
CA THR A 145 -12.27 2.56 0.62
C THR A 145 -12.25 3.76 -0.32
N ILE A 146 -13.24 4.66 -0.20
CA ILE A 146 -13.29 5.91 -0.98
C ILE A 146 -12.08 6.79 -0.66
N ASN A 147 -11.80 7.01 0.63
CA ASN A 147 -10.68 7.86 1.05
C ASN A 147 -9.33 7.30 0.54
N ILE A 148 -9.12 5.99 0.64
CA ILE A 148 -7.89 5.37 0.08
C ILE A 148 -7.81 5.55 -1.43
N ALA A 149 -8.92 5.42 -2.15
CA ALA A 149 -8.93 5.60 -3.59
C ALA A 149 -8.58 7.04 -3.99
N GLU A 150 -8.98 8.03 -3.18
CA GLU A 150 -8.58 9.43 -3.32
C GLU A 150 -7.09 9.62 -3.02
N ASP A 151 -6.61 9.10 -1.88
CA ASP A 151 -5.19 9.17 -1.50
C ASP A 151 -4.27 8.56 -2.58
N ILE A 152 -4.65 7.39 -3.13
CA ILE A 152 -3.92 6.72 -4.21
C ILE A 152 -3.89 7.60 -5.46
N ARG A 153 -5.01 8.25 -5.80
CA ARG A 153 -5.09 9.15 -6.95
C ARG A 153 -4.17 10.35 -6.77
N ASP A 154 -4.14 10.93 -5.58
CA ASP A 154 -3.29 12.07 -5.26
C ASP A 154 -1.80 11.72 -5.29
N ILE A 155 -1.43 10.54 -4.75
CA ILE A 155 -0.07 10.01 -4.85
C ILE A 155 0.33 9.82 -6.31
N LYS A 156 -0.55 9.22 -7.12
CA LYS A 156 -0.30 9.01 -8.56
C LYS A 156 -0.06 10.34 -9.27
N ASN A 157 -0.91 11.34 -9.05
CA ASN A 157 -0.79 12.66 -9.68
C ASN A 157 0.53 13.34 -9.29
N LYS A 158 0.95 13.25 -8.02
CA LYS A 158 2.25 13.77 -7.55
C LYS A 158 3.41 13.05 -8.24
N LEU A 159 3.36 11.73 -8.33
CA LEU A 159 4.40 10.93 -8.98
C LEU A 159 4.55 11.26 -10.48
N GLU A 160 3.43 11.48 -11.17
CA GLU A 160 3.42 11.90 -12.58
C GLU A 160 4.05 13.29 -12.74
N GLY A 161 3.70 14.24 -11.86
CA GLY A 161 4.31 15.58 -11.84
C GLY A 161 5.81 15.57 -11.57
N ASP A 162 6.27 14.80 -10.58
CA ASP A 162 7.70 14.63 -10.29
C ASP A 162 8.43 13.97 -11.46
N GLY A 163 7.78 13.02 -12.13
CA GLY A 163 8.29 12.39 -13.35
C GLY A 163 8.47 13.38 -14.50
N GLU A 164 7.55 14.32 -14.68
CA GLU A 164 7.67 15.41 -15.66
C GLU A 164 8.83 16.35 -15.33
N LEU A 165 8.97 16.73 -14.06
CA LEU A 165 10.05 17.58 -13.58
C LEU A 165 11.42 16.92 -13.80
N MET A 166 11.56 15.64 -13.46
CA MET A 166 12.80 14.87 -13.70
C MET A 166 13.15 14.75 -15.18
N ARG A 167 12.16 14.58 -16.06
CA ARG A 167 12.38 14.62 -17.52
C ARG A 167 12.85 16.00 -17.97
N GLY A 168 12.29 17.07 -17.42
CA GLY A 168 12.71 18.46 -17.68
C GLY A 168 14.17 18.71 -17.27
N LEU A 169 14.53 18.32 -16.04
CA LEU A 169 15.90 18.46 -15.53
C LEU A 169 16.90 17.64 -16.35
N THR A 170 16.55 16.41 -16.72
CA THR A 170 17.39 15.57 -17.58
C THR A 170 17.68 16.26 -18.92
N ARG A 171 16.65 16.82 -19.58
CA ARG A 171 16.84 17.58 -20.84
C ARG A 171 17.75 18.79 -20.65
N GLN A 172 17.57 19.55 -19.57
CA GLN A 172 18.43 20.71 -19.27
C GLN A 172 19.89 20.30 -19.02
N LEU A 173 20.11 19.19 -18.31
CA LEU A 173 21.45 18.64 -18.08
C LEU A 173 22.10 18.20 -19.39
N THR A 174 21.37 17.51 -20.28
CA THR A 174 21.87 17.11 -21.59
C THR A 174 22.30 18.32 -22.42
N LEU A 175 21.48 19.36 -22.50
CA LEU A 175 21.82 20.61 -23.20
C LEU A 175 23.07 21.29 -22.61
N ARG A 176 23.19 21.32 -21.28
CA ARG A 176 24.39 21.88 -20.62
C ARG A 176 25.65 21.07 -20.89
N LEU A 177 25.54 19.76 -20.99
CA LEU A 177 26.68 18.90 -21.33
C LEU A 177 27.09 19.06 -22.79
N GLU A 178 26.14 19.16 -23.71
CA GLU A 178 26.40 19.43 -25.13
C GLU A 178 27.11 20.77 -25.32
N THR A 179 26.57 21.84 -24.76
CA THR A 179 27.19 23.18 -24.81
C THR A 179 28.58 23.21 -24.16
N ALA A 180 28.78 22.53 -23.03
CA ALA A 180 30.10 22.39 -22.41
C ALA A 180 31.08 21.59 -23.29
N HIS A 181 30.58 20.58 -24.01
CA HIS A 181 31.38 19.79 -24.93
C HIS A 181 31.83 20.63 -26.14
N GLU A 182 30.92 21.40 -26.74
CA GLU A 182 31.21 22.34 -27.84
C GLU A 182 32.26 23.37 -27.43
N LEU A 183 32.07 24.03 -26.28
CA LEU A 183 33.05 24.95 -25.69
C LEU A 183 34.41 24.27 -25.47
N GLY A 184 34.39 23.01 -25.02
CA GLY A 184 35.59 22.20 -24.85
C GLY A 184 36.32 21.90 -26.16
N GLU A 185 35.60 21.61 -27.25
CA GLU A 185 36.18 21.42 -28.58
C GLU A 185 36.73 22.73 -29.16
N GLU A 186 36.02 23.84 -28.97
CA GLU A 186 36.50 25.17 -29.38
C GLU A 186 37.79 25.55 -28.63
N MET A 187 37.84 25.31 -27.32
CA MET A 187 39.05 25.55 -26.55
C MET A 187 40.20 24.62 -26.96
N ARG A 188 39.92 23.37 -27.33
CA ARG A 188 40.93 22.45 -27.90
C ARG A 188 41.43 22.92 -29.26
N SER A 189 40.56 23.41 -30.13
CA SER A 189 40.94 23.87 -31.47
C SER A 189 41.81 25.14 -31.41
N THR A 190 41.43 26.09 -30.56
CA THR A 190 42.21 27.32 -30.31
C THR A 190 43.57 27.01 -29.71
N LEU A 191 43.67 26.08 -28.76
CA LEU A 191 44.95 25.62 -28.23
C LEU A 191 45.85 24.98 -29.29
N ARG A 192 45.30 24.13 -30.18
CA ARG A 192 46.05 23.56 -31.31
C ARG A 192 46.54 24.65 -32.26
N GLU A 193 45.74 25.68 -32.52
CA GLU A 193 46.15 26.80 -33.37
C GLU A 193 47.29 27.61 -32.74
N ILE A 194 47.21 27.89 -31.44
CA ILE A 194 48.27 28.58 -30.69
C ILE A 194 49.56 27.75 -30.73
N ASP A 195 49.49 26.45 -30.48
CA ASP A 195 50.66 25.56 -30.50
C ASP A 195 51.32 25.54 -31.89
N ASN A 196 50.53 25.43 -32.96
CA ASN A 196 51.01 25.51 -34.33
C ASN A 196 51.68 26.86 -34.64
N LYS A 197 51.12 27.99 -34.16
CA LYS A 197 51.74 29.32 -34.30
C LYS A 197 53.08 29.39 -33.57
N LEU A 198 53.16 28.85 -32.35
CA LEU A 198 54.39 28.80 -31.56
C LEU A 198 55.46 27.94 -32.22
N LEU A 199 55.08 26.79 -32.80
CA LEU A 199 55.99 25.92 -33.57
C LEU A 199 56.56 26.64 -34.79
N ARG A 200 55.70 27.28 -35.60
CA ARG A 200 56.13 28.09 -36.76
C ARG A 200 57.07 29.22 -36.36
N GLN A 201 56.78 29.94 -35.27
CA GLN A 201 57.68 30.98 -34.76
C GLN A 201 59.03 30.40 -34.32
N ARG A 202 59.06 29.25 -33.64
CA ARG A 202 60.30 28.59 -33.25
C ARG A 202 61.12 28.14 -34.46
N GLU A 203 60.48 27.60 -35.48
CA GLU A 203 61.13 27.21 -36.73
C GLU A 203 61.68 28.42 -37.49
N GLY A 204 60.89 29.49 -37.60
CA GLY A 204 61.33 30.77 -38.17
C GLY A 204 62.56 31.33 -37.46
N ARG A 205 62.56 31.39 -36.12
CA ARG A 205 63.73 31.82 -35.33
C ARG A 205 64.94 30.91 -35.55
N ARG A 206 64.76 29.57 -35.61
CA ARG A 206 65.86 28.64 -35.92
C ARG A 206 66.39 28.85 -37.34
N GLY A 207 65.52 29.12 -38.30
CA GLY A 207 65.88 29.45 -39.68
C GLY A 207 66.72 30.73 -39.75
N GLU A 208 66.30 31.80 -39.07
CA GLU A 208 67.08 33.04 -38.99
C GLU A 208 68.44 32.85 -38.32
N ILE A 209 68.51 32.08 -37.24
CA ILE A 209 69.78 31.78 -36.56
C ILE A 209 70.70 30.99 -37.48
N ARG A 210 70.18 29.98 -38.21
CA ARG A 210 70.96 29.25 -39.22
C ARG A 210 71.41 30.16 -40.35
N GLY A 211 70.52 31.00 -40.89
CA GLY A 211 70.85 31.97 -41.94
C GLY A 211 71.96 32.91 -41.52
N ARG A 212 71.85 33.53 -40.34
CA ARG A 212 72.92 34.39 -39.77
C ARG A 212 74.24 33.65 -39.60
N ARG A 213 74.20 32.39 -39.14
CA ARG A 213 75.39 31.56 -38.99
C ARG A 213 76.01 31.21 -40.34
N TRP A 214 75.20 30.88 -41.34
CA TRP A 214 75.63 30.58 -42.70
C TRP A 214 76.25 31.80 -43.37
N SER A 215 75.63 32.98 -43.28
CA SER A 215 76.19 34.24 -43.77
C SER A 215 77.54 34.57 -43.11
N ARG A 216 77.69 34.31 -41.80
CA ARG A 216 79.00 34.44 -41.12
C ARG A 216 80.03 33.47 -41.68
N TRP A 217 79.68 32.20 -41.89
CA TRP A 217 80.59 31.22 -42.48
C TRP A 217 81.03 31.60 -43.89
N VAL A 218 80.10 32.08 -44.74
CA VAL A 218 80.42 32.57 -46.08
C VAL A 218 81.36 33.77 -46.02
N ALA A 219 81.14 34.73 -45.12
CA ALA A 219 82.03 35.87 -44.94
C ALA A 219 83.45 35.45 -44.51
N ILE A 220 83.55 34.49 -43.56
CA ILE A 220 84.84 33.94 -43.10
C ILE A 220 85.55 33.20 -44.24
N ALA A 221 84.83 32.36 -45.00
CA ALA A 221 85.37 31.63 -46.15
C ALA A 221 85.84 32.59 -47.25
N GLY A 222 85.09 33.67 -47.52
CA GLY A 222 85.50 34.74 -48.44
C GLY A 222 86.78 35.46 -47.98
N GLN A 223 86.90 35.80 -46.70
CA GLN A 223 88.12 36.40 -46.14
C GLN A 223 89.34 35.48 -46.21
N SER A 224 89.15 34.19 -45.92
CA SER A 224 90.24 33.21 -45.98
C SER A 224 90.65 32.90 -47.43
N ALA A 225 89.71 32.80 -48.36
CA ALA A 225 90.02 32.71 -49.79
C ALA A 225 90.78 33.95 -50.30
N PHE A 226 90.41 35.15 -49.83
CA PHE A 226 91.13 36.39 -50.12
C PHE A 226 92.56 36.39 -49.57
N GLN A 227 92.76 35.92 -48.33
CA GLN A 227 94.10 35.75 -47.76
C GLN A 227 94.95 34.71 -48.52
N ILE A 228 94.36 33.59 -48.93
CA ILE A 228 95.04 32.57 -49.74
C ILE A 228 95.42 33.14 -51.11
N ALA A 229 94.55 33.91 -51.75
CA ALA A 229 94.85 34.59 -53.01
C ALA A 229 95.99 35.60 -52.86
N ILE A 230 96.05 36.34 -51.74
CA ILE A 230 97.17 37.24 -51.43
C ILE A 230 98.46 36.43 -51.23
N GLN A 231 98.43 35.32 -50.48
CA GLN A 231 99.61 34.48 -50.28
C GLN A 231 100.11 33.87 -51.60
N LEU A 232 99.21 33.41 -52.48
CA LEU A 232 99.55 32.91 -53.81
C LEU A 232 100.12 34.00 -54.72
N ALA A 233 99.56 35.21 -54.65
CA ALA A 233 100.13 36.36 -55.35
C ALA A 233 101.54 36.68 -54.82
N PHE A 234 101.75 36.63 -53.51
CA PHE A 234 103.05 36.87 -52.87
C PHE A 234 104.08 35.80 -53.20
N THR A 235 103.71 34.51 -53.21
CA THR A 235 104.61 33.41 -53.61
C THR A 235 104.93 33.46 -55.10
N SER A 236 103.98 33.86 -55.95
CA SER A 236 104.26 34.12 -57.37
C SER A 236 105.21 35.30 -57.57
N LEU A 237 105.14 36.33 -56.72
CA LEU A 237 106.05 37.48 -56.73
C LEU A 237 107.45 37.11 -56.24
N LEU A 238 107.55 36.30 -55.18
CA LEU A 238 108.82 35.80 -54.64
C LEU A 238 109.49 34.80 -55.59
N ALA A 239 108.73 33.92 -56.26
CA ALA A 239 109.24 33.06 -57.32
C ALA A 239 109.77 33.85 -58.54
N ARG A 240 109.31 35.09 -58.74
CA ARG A 240 109.77 36.00 -59.80
C ARG A 240 111.05 36.76 -59.43
N ASN A 241 111.35 36.91 -58.14
CA ASN A 241 112.55 37.61 -57.63
C ASN A 241 113.67 36.68 -57.14
N GLY A 242 113.51 35.35 -57.25
CA GLY A 242 114.50 34.33 -56.88
C GLY A 242 115.31 33.76 -58.05
N ARG A 243 115.68 34.59 -59.04
CA ARG A 243 116.74 34.29 -60.02
C ARG A 243 117.84 35.34 -59.91
N VAL A 244 118.74 35.12 -58.94
CA VAL A 244 120.16 35.50 -58.98
C VAL A 244 120.92 34.36 -58.32
#